data_AF-A0A6M3LKN7-F1
#
_entry.id   AF-A0A6M3LKN7-F1
#
_cell.length_a   1.000
_cell.length_b   1.000
_cell.length_c   1.000
_cell.angle_alpha   90.00
_cell.angle_beta   90.00
_cell.angle_gamma   90.00
#
_symmetry.space_group_name_H-M   'P 1'
#
loop_
_entity.id
_entity.type
_entity.pdbx_description
1 polymer ?
#
loop_
_entity_poly.entity_id
_entity_poly.type
_entity_poly.pdbx_seq_one_letter_code
_entity_poly.pdbx_strand_id
1 'polypeptide(L)'
;MAGLSPTQRTLAALREQGMNATVAEKWVSFHSDDNDHSRKKKKPTGIRVDFFGIIDVVGLTPETTLGVQCCAGSGYSAHWHKLTEENAKNTKDWLACPSRKLEIYAWRKVKLKRGGKAMRWSARIVEIVLTDNGFEAVTKVD
;
A
#
# COMPACT_ATOMS: atom_id res chain seq x y z
N MET A 1 19.60 7.02 11.08
CA MET A 1 18.63 7.52 10.10
C MET A 1 17.58 6.46 9.86
N ALA A 2 16.29 6.80 9.93
CA ALA A 2 15.23 5.84 9.59
C ALA A 2 15.37 5.45 8.11
N GLY A 3 15.37 4.14 7.82
CA GLY A 3 15.37 3.66 6.44
C GLY A 3 14.05 4.02 5.74
N LEU A 4 14.07 4.14 4.41
CA LEU A 4 12.85 4.42 3.63
C LEU A 4 11.72 3.43 3.99
N SER A 5 10.52 3.97 4.22
CA SER A 5 9.30 3.20 4.49
C SER A 5 8.82 2.42 3.25
N PRO A 6 7.98 1.39 3.41
CA PRO A 6 7.35 0.70 2.27
C PRO A 6 6.65 1.66 1.29
N THR A 7 5.94 2.68 1.80
CA THR A 7 5.30 3.72 1.01
C THR A 7 6.31 4.50 0.17
N GLN A 8 7.40 4.96 0.79
CA GLN A 8 8.45 5.70 0.09
C GLN A 8 9.14 4.86 -0.99
N ARG A 9 9.37 3.57 -0.72
CA ARG A 9 9.94 2.63 -1.71
C ARG A 9 8.99 2.39 -2.88
N THR A 10 7.70 2.26 -2.59
CA THR A 10 6.66 2.07 -3.61
C THR A 10 6.56 3.28 -4.52
N LEU A 11 6.54 4.50 -3.97
CA LEU A 11 6.57 5.73 -4.77
C LEU A 11 7.80 5.79 -5.69
N ALA A 12 8.98 5.42 -5.18
CA ALA A 12 10.20 5.40 -5.99
C ALA A 12 10.10 4.38 -7.12
N ALA A 13 9.67 3.14 -6.83
CA ALA A 13 9.54 2.08 -7.83
C ALA A 13 8.52 2.43 -8.93
N LEU A 14 7.34 2.96 -8.57
CA LEU A 14 6.32 3.34 -9.55
C LEU A 14 6.80 4.50 -10.44
N ARG A 15 7.53 5.48 -9.88
CA ARG A 15 8.09 6.59 -10.66
C ARG A 15 9.21 6.14 -11.58
N GLU A 16 10.04 5.19 -11.15
CA GLU A 16 11.05 4.56 -12.01
C GLU A 16 10.42 3.81 -13.19
N GLN A 17 9.22 3.24 -13.00
CA GLN A 17 8.39 2.66 -14.06
C GLN A 17 7.66 3.70 -14.92
N GLY A 18 7.88 5.00 -14.72
CA GLY A 18 7.25 6.08 -15.49
C GLY A 18 5.84 6.47 -15.06
N MET A 19 5.35 5.97 -13.92
CA MET A 19 4.03 6.34 -13.42
C MET A 19 4.05 7.67 -12.66
N ASN A 20 2.98 8.45 -12.80
CA ASN A 20 2.70 9.56 -11.89
C ASN A 20 2.12 9.01 -10.57
N ALA A 21 2.95 8.89 -9.54
CA ALA A 21 2.59 8.24 -8.27
C ALA A 21 2.52 9.19 -7.07
N THR A 22 1.46 9.03 -6.26
CA THR A 22 1.20 9.80 -5.04
C THR A 22 0.68 8.94 -3.89
N VAL A 23 0.88 9.41 -2.64
CA VAL A 23 0.30 8.79 -1.45
C VAL A 23 -1.18 9.12 -1.41
N ALA A 24 -2.02 8.10 -1.24
CA ALA A 24 -3.45 8.21 -1.05
C ALA A 24 -3.84 8.22 0.44
N GLU A 25 -3.02 7.59 1.28
CA GLU A 25 -3.20 7.56 2.73
C GLU A 25 -2.95 8.93 3.40
N LYS A 26 -3.81 9.31 4.34
CA LYS A 26 -3.69 10.56 5.11
C LYS A 26 -3.96 10.32 6.59
N TRP A 27 -3.19 10.98 7.45
CA TRP A 27 -3.54 11.11 8.87
C TRP A 27 -4.57 12.23 9.04
N VAL A 28 -5.73 11.87 9.59
CA VAL A 28 -6.79 12.81 9.95
C VAL A 28 -6.71 13.04 11.45
N SER A 29 -6.26 14.22 11.86
CA SER A 29 -6.23 14.63 13.26
C SER A 29 -7.63 15.01 13.73
N PHE A 30 -8.00 14.55 14.91
CA PHE A 30 -9.18 15.03 15.62
C PHE A 30 -8.79 16.24 16.48
N HIS A 31 -9.64 17.26 16.46
CA HIS A 31 -9.50 18.36 17.40
C HIS A 31 -9.89 17.86 18.79
N SER A 32 -9.03 18.07 19.78
CA SER A 32 -9.44 17.89 21.17
C SER A 32 -10.17 19.16 21.60
N ASP A 33 -11.38 19.06 22.15
CA ASP A 33 -12.14 20.21 22.67
C ASP A 33 -11.25 21.20 23.45
N ASP A 34 -11.22 22.44 22.98
CA ASP A 34 -10.44 23.56 23.55
C ASP A 34 -11.02 24.09 24.87
N ASN A 35 -12.18 23.59 25.31
CA ASN A 35 -12.83 24.03 26.55
C ASN A 35 -12.20 23.49 27.83
N ASP A 36 -11.19 22.63 27.72
CA ASP A 36 -10.41 22.12 28.85
C ASP A 36 -9.29 23.09 29.21
N HIS A 37 -9.53 23.92 30.22
CA HIS A 37 -8.57 24.91 30.75
C HIS A 37 -7.40 24.27 31.52
N SER A 38 -7.34 22.94 31.61
CA SER A 38 -6.16 22.27 32.16
C SER A 38 -5.02 22.38 31.14
N ARG A 39 -3.93 23.08 31.51
CA ARG A 39 -2.73 23.32 30.68
C ARG A 39 -1.94 22.05 30.31
N LYS A 40 -2.55 20.86 30.33
CA LYS A 40 -1.91 19.61 29.93
C LYS A 40 -2.00 19.48 28.41
N LYS A 41 -0.84 19.46 27.73
CA LYS A 41 -0.74 19.09 26.30
C LYS A 41 -1.43 17.74 26.09
N LYS A 42 -2.64 17.73 25.54
CA LYS A 42 -3.33 16.50 25.15
C LYS A 42 -2.55 15.86 24.00
N LYS A 43 -2.42 14.53 24.04
CA LYS A 43 -1.83 13.80 22.91
C LYS A 43 -2.72 14.01 21.69
N PRO A 44 -2.15 14.34 20.51
CA PRO A 44 -2.95 14.43 19.29
C PRO A 44 -3.64 13.09 19.06
N THR A 45 -4.97 13.13 18.97
CA THR A 45 -5.80 11.99 18.60
C THR A 45 -6.11 12.09 17.11
N GLY A 46 -6.27 10.95 16.45
CA GLY A 46 -6.55 10.92 15.02
C GLY A 46 -6.65 9.50 14.51
N ILE A 47 -7.05 9.39 13.26
CA ILE A 47 -7.11 8.13 12.52
C ILE A 47 -6.29 8.23 11.25
N ARG A 48 -5.73 7.11 10.84
CA ARG A 48 -5.12 6.97 9.53
C ARG A 48 -6.18 6.46 8.58
N VAL A 49 -6.41 7.20 7.50
CA VAL A 49 -7.40 6.86 6.49
C VAL A 49 -6.66 6.56 5.20
N ASP A 50 -6.87 5.36 4.68
CA ASP A 50 -6.45 4.88 3.38
C ASP A 50 -7.57 5.07 2.36
N PHE A 51 -7.20 5.09 1.08
CA PHE A 51 -8.19 5.29 0.03
C PHE A 51 -9.06 4.03 -0.11
N PHE A 52 -10.35 4.18 0.18
CA PHE A 52 -11.35 3.11 0.26
C PHE A 52 -11.00 1.93 1.18
N GLY A 53 -10.11 2.09 2.16
CA GLY A 53 -9.70 0.94 2.98
C GLY A 53 -8.72 0.00 2.30
N ILE A 54 -8.27 0.29 1.08
CA ILE A 54 -7.58 -0.69 0.21
C ILE A 54 -6.31 -0.17 -0.45
N ILE A 55 -6.07 1.14 -0.49
CA ILE A 55 -4.96 1.74 -1.25
C ILE A 55 -4.19 2.75 -0.40
N ASP A 56 -2.88 2.52 -0.27
CA ASP A 56 -1.92 3.44 0.33
C ASP A 56 -1.35 4.44 -0.70
N VAL A 57 -1.11 3.98 -1.93
CA VAL A 57 -0.45 4.71 -3.03
C VAL A 57 -1.23 4.52 -4.33
N VAL A 58 -1.41 5.58 -5.09
CA VAL A 58 -1.98 5.52 -6.45
C VAL A 58 -0.91 5.90 -7.47
N GLY A 59 -0.77 5.11 -8.52
CA GLY A 59 0.02 5.39 -9.71
C GLY A 59 -0.88 5.58 -10.93
N LEU A 60 -0.55 6.54 -11.78
CA LEU A 60 -1.30 6.84 -13.00
C LEU A 60 -0.40 6.78 -14.23
N THR A 61 -0.94 6.17 -15.27
CA THR A 61 -0.52 6.25 -16.68
C THR A 61 -1.73 6.66 -17.52
N PRO A 62 -1.57 7.07 -18.79
CA PRO A 62 -2.73 7.37 -19.64
C PRO A 62 -3.71 6.18 -19.78
N GLU A 63 -3.21 4.95 -19.70
CA GLU A 63 -3.99 3.73 -19.93
C GLU A 63 -4.45 3.04 -18.64
N THR A 64 -3.77 3.27 -17.52
CA THR A 64 -3.99 2.50 -16.29
C THR A 64 -3.93 3.36 -15.03
N THR A 65 -4.88 3.12 -14.14
CA THR A 65 -4.84 3.55 -12.73
C THR A 65 -4.45 2.37 -11.86
N LEU A 66 -3.30 2.45 -11.21
CA LEU A 66 -2.81 1.42 -10.30
C LEU A 66 -3.04 1.84 -8.85
N GLY A 67 -3.80 1.05 -8.11
CA GLY A 67 -3.85 1.11 -6.66
C GLY A 67 -2.78 0.19 -6.09
N VAL A 68 -2.03 0.66 -5.09
CA VAL A 68 -1.03 -0.15 -4.39
C VAL A 68 -1.26 -0.12 -2.90
N GLN A 69 -1.27 -1.32 -2.31
CA GLN A 69 -1.15 -1.52 -0.89
C GLN A 69 0.29 -1.92 -0.55
N CYS A 70 0.97 -1.14 0.29
CA CYS A 70 2.41 -1.29 0.51
C CYS A 70 2.73 -1.69 1.95
N CYS A 71 3.56 -2.72 2.11
CA CYS A 71 3.86 -3.26 3.44
C CYS A 71 5.28 -3.79 3.56
N ALA A 72 5.72 -4.06 4.78
CA ALA A 72 6.91 -4.86 5.02
C ALA A 72 6.66 -6.32 4.58
N GLY A 73 7.71 -7.06 4.24
CA GLY A 73 7.60 -8.40 3.68
C GLY A 73 6.76 -9.39 4.49
N SER A 74 6.76 -9.29 5.83
CA SER A 74 5.93 -10.10 6.73
C SER A 74 4.45 -9.72 6.75
N GLY A 75 4.10 -8.53 6.25
CA GLY A 75 2.73 -8.01 6.23
C GLY A 75 1.85 -8.56 5.12
N TYR A 76 2.40 -9.28 4.14
CA TYR A 76 1.66 -9.74 2.96
C TYR A 76 0.32 -10.41 3.31
N SER A 77 0.31 -11.38 4.23
CA SER A 77 -0.92 -12.13 4.56
C SER A 77 -2.02 -11.26 5.15
N ALA A 78 -1.65 -10.29 6.00
CA ALA A 78 -2.61 -9.37 6.61
C ALA A 78 -3.20 -8.42 5.56
N HIS A 79 -2.37 -7.93 4.64
CA HIS A 79 -2.85 -7.07 3.55
C HIS A 79 -3.68 -7.85 2.53
N TRP A 80 -3.35 -9.11 2.25
CA TRP A 80 -4.21 -10.00 1.45
C TRP A 80 -5.61 -10.12 2.08
N HIS A 81 -5.68 -10.57 3.34
CA HIS A 81 -6.94 -10.67 4.09
C HIS A 81 -7.73 -9.36 4.12
N LYS A 82 -7.05 -8.24 4.37
CA LYS A 82 -7.66 -6.90 4.35
C LYS A 82 -8.35 -6.57 3.02
N LEU A 83 -7.74 -6.95 1.90
CA LEU A 83 -8.25 -6.66 0.56
C LEU A 83 -9.32 -7.67 0.12
N THR A 84 -9.12 -8.96 0.37
CA THR A 84 -9.97 -10.02 -0.15
C THR A 84 -11.15 -10.38 0.74
N GLU A 85 -11.09 -10.05 2.03
CA GLU A 85 -12.11 -10.39 3.02
C GLU A 85 -12.70 -9.12 3.66
N GLU A 86 -11.90 -8.37 4.41
CA GLU A 86 -12.41 -7.20 5.17
C GLU A 86 -13.00 -6.11 4.26
N ASN A 87 -12.31 -5.81 3.16
CA ASN A 87 -12.71 -4.78 2.19
C ASN A 87 -13.06 -5.38 0.82
N ALA A 88 -13.53 -6.64 0.80
CA ALA A 88 -13.85 -7.37 -0.43
C ALA A 88 -14.74 -6.58 -1.39
N LYS A 89 -15.75 -5.87 -0.86
CA LYS A 89 -16.64 -5.03 -1.68
C LYS A 89 -15.87 -3.91 -2.40
N ASN A 90 -15.07 -3.15 -1.66
CA ASN A 90 -14.32 -2.02 -2.23
C ASN A 90 -13.28 -2.52 -3.24
N THR A 91 -12.65 -3.66 -2.96
CA THR A 91 -11.72 -4.32 -3.89
C THR A 91 -12.43 -4.73 -5.19
N LYS A 92 -13.62 -5.33 -5.12
CA LYS A 92 -14.43 -5.66 -6.30
C LYS A 92 -14.82 -4.40 -7.09
N ASP A 93 -15.31 -3.38 -6.40
CA ASP A 93 -15.74 -2.12 -7.04
C ASP A 93 -14.56 -1.40 -7.72
N TRP A 94 -13.36 -1.48 -7.15
CA TRP A 94 -12.14 -0.98 -7.77
C TRP A 94 -11.80 -1.75 -9.05
N LEU A 95 -11.79 -3.08 -8.98
CA LEU A 95 -11.41 -3.98 -10.08
C LEU A 95 -12.49 -4.11 -11.17
N ALA A 96 -13.71 -3.61 -10.94
CA ALA A 96 -14.77 -3.59 -11.95
C ALA A 96 -14.45 -2.72 -13.17
N CYS A 97 -13.46 -1.83 -13.08
CA CYS A 97 -13.00 -1.02 -14.20
C CYS A 97 -11.79 -1.68 -14.89
N PRO A 98 -11.86 -1.99 -16.20
CA PRO A 98 -10.77 -2.69 -16.90
C PRO A 98 -9.43 -1.96 -16.90
N SER A 99 -9.42 -0.63 -16.77
CA SER A 99 -8.22 0.19 -16.70
C SER A 99 -7.69 0.38 -15.27
N ARG A 100 -8.27 -0.29 -14.27
CA ARG A 100 -7.80 -0.25 -12.89
C ARG A 100 -7.11 -1.56 -12.52
N LYS A 101 -5.99 -1.44 -11.81
CA LYS A 101 -5.25 -2.57 -11.25
C LYS A 101 -5.05 -2.38 -9.76
N LEU A 102 -4.88 -3.47 -9.03
CA LEU A 102 -4.59 -3.45 -7.60
C LEU A 102 -3.43 -4.40 -7.31
N GLU A 103 -2.40 -3.89 -6.63
CA GLU A 103 -1.19 -4.65 -6.31
C GLU A 103 -0.83 -4.52 -4.83
N ILE A 104 -0.26 -5.60 -4.27
CA ILE A 104 0.41 -5.58 -2.97
C ILE A 104 1.93 -5.53 -3.20
N TYR A 105 2.59 -4.53 -2.62
CA TYR A 105 4.05 -4.40 -2.62
C TYR A 105 4.59 -4.75 -1.24
N ALA A 106 5.02 -6.01 -1.07
CA ALA A 106 5.58 -6.51 0.18
C ALA A 106 7.13 -6.43 0.16
N TRP A 107 7.68 -5.34 0.70
CA TRP A 107 9.11 -5.02 0.65
C TRP A 107 9.94 -5.82 1.65
N ARG A 108 11.00 -6.48 1.16
CA ARG A 108 11.95 -7.23 2.01
C ARG A 108 13.39 -6.98 1.59
N LYS A 109 14.32 -7.20 2.52
CA LYS A 109 15.74 -7.29 2.18
C LYS A 109 16.04 -8.69 1.63
N VAL A 110 16.67 -8.76 0.47
CA VAL A 110 17.15 -9.99 -0.15
C VAL A 110 18.65 -9.92 -0.34
N LYS A 111 19.34 -11.07 -0.29
CA LYS A 111 20.78 -11.12 -0.59
C LYS A 111 21.00 -10.78 -2.06
N LEU A 112 22.03 -9.98 -2.34
CA LEU A 112 22.41 -9.62 -3.71
C LEU A 112 22.97 -10.83 -4.48
N LYS A 113 23.75 -11.68 -3.79
CA LYS A 113 24.28 -12.95 -4.30
C LYS A 113 24.08 -14.04 -3.25
N ARG A 114 23.81 -15.28 -3.68
CA ARG A 114 23.72 -16.43 -2.77
C ARG A 114 25.03 -16.57 -1.99
N GLY A 115 24.95 -16.72 -0.67
CA GLY A 115 26.11 -16.79 0.23
C GLY A 115 26.77 -15.45 0.58
N GLY A 116 26.44 -14.35 -0.11
CA GLY A 116 26.98 -13.02 0.18
C GLY A 116 26.35 -12.34 1.41
N LYS A 117 27.03 -11.30 1.91
CA LYS A 117 26.54 -10.42 3.00
C LYS A 117 25.78 -9.19 2.50
N ALA A 118 26.02 -8.77 1.25
CA ALA A 118 25.37 -7.59 0.67
C ALA A 118 23.86 -7.85 0.48
N MET A 119 23.03 -6.90 0.92
CA MET A 119 21.57 -6.97 0.83
C MET A 119 21.04 -5.84 -0.05
N ARG A 120 19.99 -6.12 -0.81
CA ARG A 120 19.19 -5.11 -1.52
C ARG A 120 17.73 -5.20 -1.07
N TRP A 121 16.99 -4.11 -1.22
CA TRP A 121 15.54 -4.16 -1.07
C TRP A 121 14.90 -4.64 -2.37
N SER A 122 13.90 -5.51 -2.24
CA SER A 122 13.10 -6.03 -3.35
C SER A 122 11.65 -6.11 -2.87
N ALA A 123 10.72 -5.69 -3.71
CA ALA A 123 9.31 -5.95 -3.47
C ALA A 123 8.98 -7.39 -3.90
N ARG A 124 8.11 -8.06 -3.15
CA ARG A 124 7.25 -9.11 -3.72
C ARG A 124 6.00 -8.39 -4.21
N ILE A 125 5.81 -8.37 -5.53
CA ILE A 125 4.66 -7.73 -6.17
C ILE A 125 3.64 -8.82 -6.49
N VAL A 126 2.42 -8.65 -5.99
CA VAL A 126 1.29 -9.53 -6.27
C VAL A 126 0.14 -8.68 -6.77
N GLU A 127 -0.29 -8.93 -7.99
CA GLU A 127 -1.52 -8.37 -8.55
C GLU A 127 -2.72 -9.17 -8.04
N ILE A 128 -3.76 -8.45 -7.65
CA ILE A 128 -5.05 -9.01 -7.24
C ILE A 128 -5.96 -8.94 -8.45
N VAL A 129 -6.42 -10.10 -8.90
CA VAL A 129 -7.37 -10.20 -9.99
C VAL A 129 -8.69 -10.78 -9.48
N LEU A 130 -9.79 -10.37 -10.10
CA LEU A 130 -11.12 -10.90 -9.83
C LEU A 130 -11.49 -11.89 -10.94
N THR A 131 -11.79 -13.13 -10.57
CA THR A 131 -12.24 -14.20 -11.45
C THR A 131 -13.64 -14.69 -11.03
N ASP A 132 -14.21 -15.61 -11.81
CA ASP A 132 -15.49 -16.24 -11.47
C ASP A 132 -15.45 -16.99 -10.13
N ASN A 133 -14.27 -17.41 -9.70
CA ASN A 133 -14.05 -18.14 -8.43
C ASN A 133 -13.67 -17.22 -7.26
N GLY A 134 -13.57 -15.91 -7.48
CA GLY A 134 -13.22 -14.92 -6.45
C GLY A 134 -11.88 -14.21 -6.72
N PHE A 135 -11.15 -13.87 -5.65
CA PHE A 135 -9.88 -13.17 -5.78
C PHE A 135 -8.71 -14.12 -5.96
N GLU A 136 -7.86 -13.85 -6.94
CA GLU A 136 -6.66 -14.63 -7.21
C GLU A 136 -5.40 -13.75 -7.16
N ALA A 137 -4.29 -14.37 -6.74
CA ALA A 137 -2.99 -13.74 -6.61
C ALA A 137 -2.13 -14.05 -7.84
N VAL A 138 -1.83 -13.03 -8.66
CA VAL A 138 -0.90 -13.16 -9.78
C VAL A 138 0.43 -12.54 -9.37
N THR A 139 1.44 -13.39 -9.12
CA THR A 139 2.78 -12.88 -8.75
C THR A 139 3.47 -12.32 -9.99
N LYS A 140 3.87 -11.05 -9.94
CA LYS A 140 4.69 -10.44 -10.99
C LYS A 140 6.15 -10.78 -10.74
N VAL A 141 6.81 -11.28 -11.78
CA VAL A 141 8.25 -11.50 -11.76
C VAL A 141 8.89 -10.22 -12.29
N ASP A 142 9.63 -9.54 -11.41
CA ASP A 142 10.60 -8.51 -11.80
C ASP A 142 11.87 -9.14 -12.37
#